data_AF-A0A9P7ARH8-F1
#
_entry.id   AF-A0A9P7ARH8-F1
#
_cell.length_a   1.000
_cell.length_b   1.000
_cell.length_c   1.000
_cell.angle_alpha   90.00
_cell.angle_beta   90.00
_cell.angle_gamma   90.00
#
_symmetry.space_group_name_H-M   'P 1'
#
loop_
_entity.id
_entity.type
_entity.pdbx_description
1 polymer ?
#
loop_
_entity_poly.entity_id
_entity_poly.type
_entity_poly.pdbx_seq_one_letter_code
_entity_poly.pdbx_strand_id
1 'polypeptide(L)'
;MRAKSSVMGLVKICTVTPSTLNVKDDPVTKYIVRKWDELYPWMRFFARNCLPPPYDVSVTPPRPDICNVFDAAKLCITPLSLICTQSEEGHHFLRSSISVQHFIAQLWILIGNLQGDVLQGDPGNLTDGLISMLQASFAVTNHVCISESEDPNKTTLPLSTYVQAAGGVKPVVFTLLRYIRRITRDAAAIEEPRSWTTGDWSVKQLYLYTAGLHYSFEFLKIISHQDVSCHAQLIHQGSIRTVVDAIAQMLPNILVQANKELDFDPQLGLVGRQNILWSGYSYVASAIRDADDGVTCVCQAINAGILQTLEKGVICPPHINRCDHPSRGRLGDIELLFLLATFFMYDRVVKSIGRHWSHIQSVPTEKREIRDKGLGVALELVLISTIDAMDHRSVEPINFHEYRCSGSGVR
;
A
#
# COMPACT_ATOMS: atom_id res chain seq x y z
N MET A 1 7.98 -32.95 12.89
CA MET A 1 6.62 -33.23 13.42
C MET A 1 6.30 -32.41 14.67
N ARG A 2 6.92 -32.64 15.84
CA ARG A 2 6.58 -31.90 17.09
C ARG A 2 6.73 -30.38 17.00
N ALA A 3 7.85 -29.87 16.45
CA ALA A 3 8.05 -28.43 16.27
C ALA A 3 7.01 -27.78 15.35
N LYS A 4 6.64 -28.43 14.23
CA LYS A 4 5.54 -28.00 13.36
C LYS A 4 4.23 -27.89 14.13
N SER A 5 3.87 -28.92 14.90
CA SER A 5 2.64 -28.93 15.70
C SER A 5 2.64 -27.83 16.77
N SER A 6 3.78 -27.56 17.41
CA SER A 6 3.92 -26.48 18.40
C SER A 6 3.76 -25.09 17.78
N VAL A 7 4.42 -24.80 16.67
CA VAL A 7 4.31 -23.50 15.99
C VAL A 7 2.92 -23.34 15.34
N MET A 8 2.34 -24.41 14.79
CA MET A 8 0.94 -24.40 14.34
C MET A 8 -0.03 -24.13 15.50
N GLY A 9 0.23 -24.70 16.68
CA GLY A 9 -0.53 -24.40 17.90
C GLY A 9 -0.48 -22.93 18.26
N LEU A 10 0.71 -22.32 18.19
CA LEU A 10 0.90 -20.88 18.39
C LEU A 10 0.13 -20.06 17.34
N VAL A 11 0.23 -20.39 16.05
CA VAL A 11 -0.56 -19.74 14.98
C VAL A 11 -2.05 -19.85 15.26
N LYS A 12 -2.56 -21.01 15.71
CA LYS A 12 -3.97 -21.17 16.06
C LYS A 12 -4.36 -20.24 17.21
N ILE A 13 -3.55 -20.15 18.26
CA ILE A 13 -3.77 -19.20 19.37
C ILE A 13 -3.81 -17.78 18.80
N CYS A 14 -2.80 -17.38 18.01
CA CYS A 14 -2.74 -16.05 17.39
C CYS A 14 -3.95 -15.72 16.51
N THR A 15 -4.55 -16.71 15.83
CA THR A 15 -5.75 -16.50 14.99
C THR A 15 -7.06 -16.43 15.77
N VAL A 16 -7.09 -16.96 16.99
CA VAL A 16 -8.30 -17.03 17.84
C VAL A 16 -8.30 -15.92 18.89
N THR A 17 -7.16 -15.30 19.20
CA THR A 17 -7.07 -14.14 20.09
C THR A 17 -7.94 -13.00 19.53
N PRO A 18 -9.03 -12.59 20.22
CA PRO A 18 -9.95 -11.60 19.70
C PRO A 18 -9.26 -10.24 19.53
N SER A 19 -9.41 -9.63 18.36
CA SER A 19 -9.05 -8.22 18.10
C SER A 19 -9.92 -7.22 18.89
N THR A 20 -10.94 -7.70 19.61
CA THR A 20 -11.92 -6.90 20.36
C THR A 20 -11.47 -6.51 21.77
N LEU A 21 -10.35 -7.04 22.27
CA LEU A 21 -9.72 -6.52 23.47
C LEU A 21 -8.81 -5.38 23.05
N ASN A 22 -9.31 -4.14 23.21
CA ASN A 22 -8.57 -2.87 23.18
C ASN A 22 -7.46 -2.78 24.27
N VAL A 23 -6.92 -3.92 24.69
CA VAL A 23 -5.85 -4.04 25.66
C VAL A 23 -4.55 -3.91 24.87
N LYS A 24 -4.06 -2.67 24.74
CA LYS A 24 -2.63 -2.45 24.57
C LYS A 24 -1.96 -3.25 25.70
N ASP A 25 -1.24 -4.32 25.36
CA ASP A 25 -0.62 -5.32 26.25
C ASP A 25 -1.29 -6.71 26.34
N ASP A 26 -1.65 -7.29 25.20
CA ASP A 26 -2.06 -8.70 25.15
C ASP A 26 -0.95 -9.65 25.68
N PRO A 27 -1.24 -10.53 26.65
CA PRO A 27 -0.24 -11.44 27.23
C PRO A 27 0.34 -12.42 26.21
N VAL A 28 -0.37 -12.76 25.14
CA VAL A 28 0.15 -13.64 24.08
C VAL A 28 1.24 -12.91 23.29
N THR A 29 1.03 -11.64 22.92
CA THR A 29 2.08 -10.85 22.25
C THR A 29 3.33 -10.67 23.10
N LYS A 30 3.17 -10.33 24.39
CA LYS A 30 4.31 -10.22 25.33
C LYS A 30 5.05 -11.56 25.46
N TYR A 31 4.32 -12.66 25.50
CA TYR A 31 4.93 -13.99 25.53
C TYR A 31 5.72 -14.30 24.25
N ILE A 32 5.17 -13.98 23.07
CA ILE A 32 5.86 -14.17 21.78
C ILE A 32 7.16 -13.36 21.73
N VAL A 33 7.13 -12.08 22.14
CA VAL A 33 8.33 -11.23 22.18
C VAL A 33 9.38 -11.79 23.14
N ARG A 34 8.97 -12.17 24.37
CA ARG A 34 9.88 -12.78 25.36
C ARG A 34 10.47 -14.12 24.95
N LYS A 35 9.75 -14.89 24.13
CA LYS A 35 10.17 -16.20 23.62
C LYS A 35 10.69 -16.15 22.19
N TRP A 36 11.03 -14.95 21.70
CA TRP A 36 11.51 -14.79 20.34
C TRP A 36 12.72 -15.67 20.02
N ASP A 37 13.69 -15.76 20.94
CA ASP A 37 14.90 -16.56 20.72
C ASP A 37 14.63 -18.07 20.56
N GLU A 38 13.51 -18.55 21.11
CA GLU A 38 13.05 -19.93 20.92
C GLU A 38 12.24 -20.09 19.63
N LEU A 39 11.44 -19.09 19.27
CA LEU A 39 10.55 -19.12 18.10
C LEU A 39 11.29 -18.85 16.78
N TYR A 40 12.22 -17.89 16.79
CA TYR A 40 12.93 -17.40 15.62
C TYR A 40 13.70 -18.48 14.86
N PRO A 41 14.46 -19.39 15.51
CA PRO A 41 15.14 -20.47 14.79
C PRO A 41 14.19 -21.36 14.00
N TRP A 42 12.98 -21.63 14.53
CA TRP A 42 11.96 -22.42 13.85
C TRP A 42 11.34 -21.67 12.68
N MET A 43 11.00 -20.39 12.85
CA MET A 43 10.51 -19.56 11.74
C MET A 43 11.54 -19.49 10.60
N ARG A 44 12.82 -19.28 10.94
CA ARG A 44 13.92 -19.28 9.98
C ARG A 44 14.08 -20.64 9.30
N PHE A 45 13.90 -21.73 10.04
CA PHE A 45 13.92 -23.09 9.49
C PHE A 45 12.81 -23.28 8.45
N PHE A 46 11.56 -22.93 8.75
CA PHE A 46 10.45 -23.05 7.81
C PHE A 46 10.62 -22.14 6.59
N ALA A 47 11.03 -20.88 6.80
CA ALA A 47 11.28 -19.96 5.69
C ALA A 47 12.36 -20.49 4.73
N ARG A 48 13.45 -21.05 5.25
CA ARG A 48 14.58 -21.53 4.42
C ARG A 48 14.31 -22.85 3.71
N ASN A 49 13.62 -23.78 4.37
CA ASN A 49 13.48 -25.15 3.87
C ASN A 49 12.16 -25.37 3.11
N CYS A 50 11.15 -24.52 3.32
CA CYS A 50 9.81 -24.75 2.78
C CYS A 50 9.35 -23.64 1.81
N LEU A 51 9.90 -22.41 1.89
CA LEU A 51 9.64 -21.37 0.89
C LEU A 51 10.63 -21.47 -0.28
N PRO A 52 10.19 -21.17 -1.51
CA PRO A 52 11.08 -21.20 -2.67
C PRO A 52 12.18 -20.13 -2.54
N PRO A 53 13.43 -20.45 -2.91
CA PRO A 53 14.48 -19.47 -2.96
C PRO A 53 14.14 -18.36 -3.98
N PRO A 54 14.72 -17.16 -3.81
CA PRO A 54 14.46 -16.03 -4.69
C PRO A 54 15.13 -16.17 -6.08
N TYR A 55 15.97 -17.18 -6.31
CA TYR A 55 16.69 -17.43 -7.56
C TYR A 55 16.53 -18.88 -8.03
N ASP A 56 16.49 -19.03 -9.35
CA ASP A 56 16.32 -20.19 -10.24
C ASP A 56 16.18 -21.61 -9.62
N VAL A 57 15.15 -22.32 -10.07
CA VAL A 57 14.62 -23.60 -9.52
C VAL A 57 15.47 -24.82 -9.95
N SER A 58 16.48 -24.61 -10.78
CA SER A 58 17.24 -25.67 -11.46
C SER A 58 18.15 -26.49 -10.54
N VAL A 59 18.42 -26.06 -9.30
CA VAL A 59 19.38 -26.73 -8.39
C VAL A 59 18.86 -26.87 -6.94
N THR A 60 17.55 -26.71 -6.69
CA THR A 60 17.04 -26.89 -5.33
C THR A 60 17.02 -28.38 -4.93
N PRO A 61 17.70 -28.79 -3.85
CA PRO A 61 17.60 -30.17 -3.36
C PRO A 61 16.12 -30.51 -3.04
N PRO A 62 15.75 -31.81 -3.09
CA PRO A 62 14.38 -32.24 -2.81
C PRO A 62 13.96 -31.69 -1.44
N ARG A 63 12.91 -30.86 -1.45
CA ARG A 63 12.44 -30.21 -0.23
C ARG A 63 11.89 -31.31 0.69
N PRO A 64 12.24 -31.28 1.98
CA PRO A 64 11.68 -32.24 2.91
C PRO A 64 10.17 -31.99 3.01
N ASP A 65 9.36 -33.07 2.96
CA ASP A 65 7.90 -33.01 3.07
C ASP A 65 7.49 -32.71 4.53
N ILE A 66 7.76 -31.47 4.95
CA ILE A 66 7.54 -30.98 6.31
C ILE A 66 6.27 -30.16 6.35
N CYS A 67 6.11 -29.21 5.42
CA CYS A 67 4.90 -28.43 5.23
C CYS A 67 4.84 -27.85 3.81
N ASN A 68 3.63 -27.55 3.34
CA ASN A 68 3.45 -26.84 2.08
C ASN A 68 3.88 -25.36 2.23
N VAL A 69 4.04 -24.68 1.09
CA VAL A 69 4.52 -23.29 1.02
C VAL A 69 3.58 -22.34 1.76
N PHE A 70 2.27 -22.56 1.66
CA PHE A 70 1.27 -21.72 2.34
C PHE A 70 1.38 -21.84 3.86
N ASP A 71 1.45 -23.06 4.40
CA ASP A 71 1.64 -23.32 5.83
C ASP A 71 2.95 -22.72 6.31
N ALA A 72 4.04 -22.88 5.55
CA ALA A 72 5.33 -22.28 5.87
C ALA A 72 5.25 -20.74 5.98
N ALA A 73 4.60 -20.09 5.00
CA ALA A 73 4.40 -18.65 5.01
C ALA A 73 3.53 -18.22 6.21
N LYS A 74 2.43 -18.93 6.48
CA LYS A 74 1.55 -18.66 7.62
C LYS A 74 2.26 -18.80 8.97
N LEU A 75 3.08 -19.84 9.14
CA LEU A 75 3.89 -20.06 10.34
C LEU A 75 4.88 -18.92 10.61
N CYS A 76 5.36 -18.26 9.55
CA CYS A 76 6.30 -17.14 9.67
C CYS A 76 5.59 -15.78 9.83
N ILE A 77 4.49 -15.56 9.11
CA ILE A 77 3.82 -14.25 9.05
C ILE A 77 2.92 -14.03 10.26
N THR A 78 2.08 -15.02 10.63
CA THR A 78 1.02 -14.80 11.63
C THR A 78 1.54 -14.33 12.99
N PRO A 79 2.63 -14.89 13.56
CA PRO A 79 3.18 -14.39 14.83
C PRO A 79 3.66 -12.94 14.72
N LEU A 80 4.31 -12.58 13.60
CA LEU A 80 4.80 -11.23 13.31
C LEU A 80 3.66 -10.23 13.15
N SER A 81 2.62 -10.59 12.40
CA SER A 81 1.43 -9.75 12.21
C SER A 81 0.68 -9.54 13.52
N LEU A 82 0.64 -10.53 14.42
CA LEU A 82 -0.01 -10.38 15.72
C LEU A 82 0.75 -9.40 16.62
N ILE A 83 2.06 -9.58 16.81
CA ILE A 83 2.86 -8.63 17.63
C ILE A 83 2.86 -7.23 17.01
N CYS A 84 2.76 -7.14 15.68
CA CYS A 84 2.65 -5.89 14.95
C CYS A 84 1.29 -5.20 15.11
N THR A 85 0.19 -5.92 15.36
CA THR A 85 -1.15 -5.30 15.43
C THR A 85 -1.63 -5.09 16.87
N GLN A 86 -1.05 -5.78 17.85
CA GLN A 86 -1.58 -5.83 19.22
C GLN A 86 -0.58 -5.45 20.33
N SER A 87 0.66 -5.05 20.00
CA SER A 87 1.70 -4.81 21.03
C SER A 87 2.64 -3.64 20.71
N GLU A 88 2.69 -2.67 21.61
CA GLU A 88 3.70 -1.58 21.59
C GLU A 88 5.12 -2.10 21.80
N GLU A 89 5.27 -3.11 22.68
CA GLU A 89 6.55 -3.83 22.88
C GLU A 89 6.95 -4.57 21.60
N GLY A 90 5.97 -5.21 20.95
CA GLY A 90 6.13 -5.82 19.63
C GLY A 90 6.59 -4.82 18.57
N HIS A 91 5.95 -3.65 18.46
CA HIS A 91 6.36 -2.60 17.53
C HIS A 91 7.81 -2.18 17.74
N HIS A 92 8.17 -1.89 19.00
CA HIS A 92 9.55 -1.52 19.33
C HIS A 92 10.53 -2.64 18.97
N PHE A 93 10.18 -3.88 19.28
CA PHE A 93 10.98 -5.06 18.95
C PHE A 93 11.23 -5.20 17.44
N LEU A 94 10.19 -5.01 16.62
CA LEU A 94 10.30 -5.05 15.16
C LEU A 94 11.19 -3.93 14.59
N ARG A 95 11.20 -2.75 15.20
CA ARG A 95 11.97 -1.56 14.76
C ARG A 95 13.43 -1.55 15.22
N SER A 96 13.72 -2.19 16.35
CA SER A 96 15.03 -2.07 17.03
C SER A 96 15.94 -3.28 16.84
N SER A 97 15.41 -4.43 16.42
CA SER A 97 16.20 -5.66 16.28
C SER A 97 16.65 -5.92 14.84
N ILE A 98 17.97 -5.88 14.61
CA ILE A 98 18.58 -6.10 13.29
C ILE A 98 18.22 -7.48 12.74
N SER A 99 18.26 -8.53 13.57
CA SER A 99 17.97 -9.90 13.13
C SER A 99 16.51 -10.09 12.70
N VAL A 100 15.60 -9.35 13.34
CA VAL A 100 14.16 -9.34 13.05
C VAL A 100 13.89 -8.58 11.77
N GLN A 101 14.43 -7.35 11.63
CA GLN A 101 14.30 -6.58 10.39
C GLN A 101 14.85 -7.35 9.20
N HIS A 102 16.02 -7.98 9.37
CA HIS A 102 16.62 -8.79 8.32
C HIS A 102 15.72 -9.96 7.91
N PHE A 103 15.14 -10.64 8.90
CA PHE A 103 14.24 -11.75 8.64
C PHE A 103 12.95 -11.30 7.96
N ILE A 104 12.34 -10.19 8.39
CA ILE A 104 11.13 -9.61 7.78
C ILE A 104 11.41 -9.22 6.33
N ALA A 105 12.49 -8.48 6.08
CA ALA A 105 12.88 -8.05 4.74
C ALA A 105 13.07 -9.25 3.80
N GLN A 106 13.82 -10.27 4.23
CA GLN A 106 14.03 -11.49 3.44
C GLN A 106 12.72 -12.26 3.22
N LEU A 107 11.92 -12.43 4.27
CA LEU A 107 10.64 -13.14 4.21
C LEU A 107 9.68 -12.44 3.25
N TRP A 108 9.65 -11.11 3.24
CA TRP A 108 8.82 -10.32 2.34
C TRP A 108 9.19 -10.53 0.88
N ILE A 109 10.49 -10.53 0.55
CA ILE A 109 10.97 -10.85 -0.81
C ILE A 109 10.57 -12.28 -1.21
N LEU A 110 10.73 -13.26 -0.31
CA LEU A 110 10.38 -14.67 -0.56
C LEU A 110 8.88 -14.81 -0.85
N ILE A 111 8.01 -14.22 -0.03
CA ILE A 111 6.56 -14.26 -0.20
C ILE A 111 6.13 -13.51 -1.47
N GLY A 112 6.83 -12.42 -1.81
CA GLY A 112 6.59 -11.64 -3.03
C GLY A 112 6.91 -12.34 -4.33
N ASN A 113 7.75 -13.37 -4.27
CA ASN A 113 8.13 -14.18 -5.42
C ASN A 113 7.26 -15.45 -5.55
N LEU A 114 6.35 -15.71 -4.62
CA LEU A 114 5.40 -16.82 -4.75
C LEU A 114 4.47 -16.57 -5.93
N GLN A 115 4.58 -17.36 -7.01
CA GLN A 115 3.60 -17.33 -8.09
C GLN A 115 2.30 -17.99 -7.62
N GLY A 116 1.15 -17.39 -7.98
CA GLY A 116 -0.17 -17.86 -7.55
C GLY A 116 -0.53 -19.25 -8.04
N ASP A 117 0.01 -19.67 -9.19
CA ASP A 117 -0.60 -20.75 -9.97
C ASP A 117 0.21 -22.06 -9.99
N VAL A 118 1.31 -22.15 -9.25
CA VAL A 118 2.18 -23.34 -9.28
C VAL A 118 2.65 -23.71 -7.87
N LEU A 119 1.71 -24.06 -7.01
CA LEU A 119 1.98 -25.06 -5.97
C LEU A 119 1.81 -26.43 -6.62
N GLN A 120 2.82 -26.84 -7.40
CA GLN A 120 2.90 -28.20 -7.95
C GLN A 120 2.80 -29.19 -6.78
N GLY A 121 1.67 -29.89 -6.69
CA GLY A 121 1.46 -30.99 -5.76
C GLY A 121 0.20 -30.93 -4.89
N ASP A 122 -0.56 -29.83 -4.85
CA ASP A 122 -1.83 -29.80 -4.09
C ASP A 122 -3.02 -30.17 -5.01
N PRO A 123 -3.65 -31.35 -4.83
CA PRO A 123 -4.80 -31.73 -5.62
C PRO A 123 -6.02 -30.96 -5.13
N GLY A 124 -6.41 -29.93 -5.89
CA GLY A 124 -7.83 -29.65 -6.12
C GLY A 124 -8.62 -28.88 -5.06
N ASN A 125 -8.05 -27.94 -4.30
CA ASN A 125 -8.87 -26.99 -3.52
C ASN A 125 -8.29 -25.56 -3.49
N LEU A 126 -9.00 -24.62 -4.12
CA LEU A 126 -9.23 -23.23 -3.68
C LEU A 126 -8.05 -22.47 -3.03
N THR A 127 -6.88 -22.42 -3.69
CA THR A 127 -5.76 -21.56 -3.25
C THR A 127 -5.82 -20.14 -3.80
N ASP A 128 -6.79 -19.82 -4.66
CA ASP A 128 -7.01 -18.49 -5.21
C ASP A 128 -7.25 -17.46 -4.08
N GLY A 129 -6.39 -16.44 -4.03
CA GLY A 129 -6.44 -15.36 -3.04
C GLY A 129 -5.75 -15.64 -1.70
N LEU A 130 -5.45 -16.89 -1.33
CA LEU A 130 -4.79 -17.21 -0.05
C LEU A 130 -3.41 -16.55 0.09
N ILE A 131 -2.60 -16.58 -0.98
CA ILE A 131 -1.28 -15.95 -1.01
C ILE A 131 -1.42 -14.42 -0.91
N SER A 132 -2.37 -13.83 -1.61
CA SER A 132 -2.59 -12.39 -1.60
C SER A 132 -3.09 -11.90 -0.25
N MET A 133 -3.88 -12.71 0.46
CA MET A 133 -4.27 -12.45 1.84
C MET A 133 -3.07 -12.48 2.79
N LEU A 134 -2.14 -13.42 2.62
CA LEU A 134 -0.87 -13.43 3.37
C LEU A 134 -0.01 -12.21 3.05
N GLN A 135 0.02 -11.77 1.78
CA GLN A 135 0.74 -10.58 1.35
C GLN A 135 0.16 -9.31 1.98
N ALA A 136 -1.18 -9.18 1.95
CA ALA A 136 -1.89 -8.07 2.56
C ALA A 136 -1.73 -8.03 4.08
N SER A 137 -1.80 -9.19 4.76
CA SER A 137 -1.60 -9.27 6.22
C SER A 137 -0.16 -8.95 6.66
N PHE A 138 0.81 -9.13 5.76
CA PHE A 138 2.20 -8.83 6.05
C PHE A 138 2.59 -7.38 5.74
N ALA A 139 1.79 -6.64 4.96
CA ALA A 139 2.07 -5.24 4.61
C ALA A 139 2.21 -4.35 5.85
N VAL A 140 1.34 -4.52 6.85
CA VAL A 140 1.42 -3.77 8.12
C VAL A 140 2.73 -4.04 8.87
N THR A 141 3.18 -5.29 8.91
CA THR A 141 4.44 -5.68 9.56
C THR A 141 5.63 -5.01 8.90
N ASN A 142 5.64 -4.98 7.57
CA ASN A 142 6.70 -4.31 6.82
C ASN A 142 6.69 -2.80 7.09
N HIS A 143 5.50 -2.18 7.09
CA HIS A 143 5.37 -0.75 7.40
C HIS A 143 5.86 -0.41 8.81
N VAL A 144 5.40 -1.14 9.83
CA VAL A 144 5.79 -0.92 11.24
C VAL A 144 7.29 -1.12 11.45
N CYS A 145 7.88 -2.11 10.76
CA CYS A 145 9.30 -2.43 10.81
C CYS A 145 10.19 -1.23 10.41
N ILE A 146 9.75 -0.42 9.44
CA ILE A 146 10.52 0.72 8.91
C ILE A 146 9.99 2.09 9.35
N SER A 147 8.85 2.15 10.04
CA SER A 147 8.31 3.43 10.52
C SER A 147 9.05 3.94 11.74
N GLU A 148 9.22 5.26 11.79
CA GLU A 148 9.80 5.94 12.94
C GLU A 148 8.91 5.75 14.18
N SER A 149 9.55 5.58 15.33
CA SER A 149 8.84 5.54 16.61
C SER A 149 8.28 6.93 16.95
N GLU A 150 7.01 6.98 17.37
CA GLU A 150 6.40 8.20 17.90
C GLU A 150 7.05 8.65 19.23
N ASP A 151 7.60 7.69 19.98
CA ASP A 151 8.38 7.97 21.19
C ASP A 151 9.85 8.27 20.80
N PRO A 152 10.35 9.51 21.03
CA PRO A 152 11.71 9.90 20.67
C PRO A 152 12.79 9.15 21.47
N ASN A 153 12.42 8.49 22.58
CA ASN A 153 13.35 7.72 23.39
C ASN A 153 13.54 6.28 22.89
N LYS A 154 12.70 5.83 21.95
CA LYS A 154 12.74 4.48 21.39
C LYS A 154 13.60 4.46 20.12
N THR A 155 14.57 3.55 20.10
CA THR A 155 15.50 3.44 18.97
C THR A 155 14.81 2.79 17.77
N THR A 156 14.93 3.42 16.61
CA THR A 156 14.54 2.86 15.31
C THR A 156 15.79 2.66 14.46
N LEU A 157 15.95 1.47 13.87
CA LEU A 157 17.07 1.19 12.98
C LEU A 157 16.93 1.97 11.66
N PRO A 158 18.05 2.37 11.02
CA PRO A 158 17.98 3.09 9.76
C PRO A 158 17.43 2.20 8.64
N LEU A 159 16.67 2.79 7.72
CA LEU A 159 16.07 2.11 6.56
C LEU A 159 17.09 1.32 5.74
N SER A 160 18.35 1.78 5.69
CA SER A 160 19.45 1.09 5.03
C SER A 160 19.66 -0.35 5.52
N THR A 161 19.39 -0.64 6.80
CA THR A 161 19.44 -2.00 7.37
C THR A 161 18.43 -2.92 6.68
N TYR A 162 17.20 -2.44 6.55
CA TYR A 162 16.11 -3.17 5.90
C TYR A 162 16.41 -3.37 4.40
N VAL A 163 16.84 -2.31 3.71
CA VAL A 163 17.17 -2.34 2.28
C VAL A 163 18.32 -3.31 1.98
N GLN A 164 19.38 -3.30 2.78
CA GLN A 164 20.50 -4.24 2.65
C GLN A 164 20.04 -5.69 2.83
N ALA A 165 19.22 -5.95 3.84
CA ALA A 165 18.72 -7.29 4.11
C ALA A 165 17.79 -7.84 3.02
N ALA A 166 17.03 -6.96 2.36
CA ALA A 166 16.20 -7.30 1.20
C ALA A 166 17.03 -7.58 -0.07
N GLY A 167 18.34 -7.34 -0.05
CA GLY A 167 19.22 -7.49 -1.22
C GLY A 167 19.38 -6.20 -2.06
N GLY A 168 19.02 -5.04 -1.50
CA GLY A 168 19.19 -3.73 -2.09
C GLY A 168 17.88 -3.06 -2.54
N VAL A 169 18.02 -1.86 -3.11
CA VAL A 169 16.89 -0.99 -3.51
C VAL A 169 15.98 -1.67 -4.54
N LYS A 170 16.55 -2.32 -5.55
CA LYS A 170 15.77 -2.95 -6.64
C LYS A 170 14.82 -4.04 -6.13
N PRO A 171 15.26 -5.06 -5.36
CA PRO A 171 14.35 -6.02 -4.75
C PRO A 171 13.21 -5.41 -3.95
N VAL A 172 13.50 -4.39 -3.12
CA VAL A 172 12.49 -3.69 -2.31
C VAL A 172 11.42 -3.07 -3.21
N VAL A 173 11.84 -2.23 -4.16
CA VAL A 173 10.92 -1.50 -5.03
C VAL A 173 10.09 -2.45 -5.89
N PHE A 174 10.73 -3.44 -6.53
CA PHE A 174 10.02 -4.38 -7.39
C PHE A 174 9.01 -5.23 -6.63
N THR A 175 9.37 -5.66 -5.42
CA THR A 175 8.48 -6.47 -4.59
C THR A 175 7.28 -5.64 -4.16
N LEU A 176 7.48 -4.41 -3.68
CA LEU A 176 6.39 -3.53 -3.26
C LEU A 176 5.40 -3.23 -4.38
N LEU A 177 5.89 -2.83 -5.56
CA LEU A 177 5.01 -2.53 -6.69
C LEU A 177 4.27 -3.78 -7.18
N ARG A 178 4.90 -4.96 -7.09
CA ARG A 178 4.24 -6.23 -7.40
C ARG A 178 3.15 -6.57 -6.38
N TYR A 179 3.40 -6.34 -5.10
CA TYR A 179 2.40 -6.53 -4.03
C TYR A 179 1.18 -5.66 -4.28
N ILE A 180 1.38 -4.36 -4.52
CA ILE A 180 0.27 -3.43 -4.80
C ILE A 180 -0.56 -3.95 -5.98
N ARG A 181 0.07 -4.23 -7.13
CA ARG A 181 -0.64 -4.71 -8.33
C ARG A 181 -1.44 -5.99 -8.06
N ARG A 182 -0.86 -6.94 -7.33
CA ARG A 182 -1.51 -8.23 -7.04
C ARG A 182 -2.65 -8.10 -6.05
N ILE A 183 -2.45 -7.38 -4.95
CA ILE A 183 -3.49 -7.13 -3.95
C ILE A 183 -4.65 -6.36 -4.61
N THR A 184 -4.36 -5.33 -5.41
CA THR A 184 -5.37 -4.58 -6.17
C THR A 184 -6.16 -5.49 -7.10
N ARG A 185 -5.49 -6.30 -7.93
CA ARG A 185 -6.16 -7.20 -8.89
C ARG A 185 -7.10 -8.17 -8.16
N ASP A 186 -6.63 -8.76 -7.08
CA ASP A 186 -7.40 -9.76 -6.34
C ASP A 186 -8.54 -9.11 -5.54
N ALA A 187 -8.37 -7.86 -5.08
CA ALA A 187 -9.43 -7.09 -4.43
C ALA A 187 -10.50 -6.60 -5.40
N ALA A 188 -10.12 -6.23 -6.63
CA ALA A 188 -11.05 -5.86 -7.69
C ALA A 188 -11.89 -7.05 -8.17
N ALA A 189 -11.37 -8.28 -8.02
CA ALA A 189 -12.06 -9.51 -8.37
C ALA A 189 -13.04 -10.01 -7.30
N ILE A 190 -13.10 -9.39 -6.11
CA ILE A 190 -14.07 -9.77 -5.07
C ILE A 190 -15.48 -9.40 -5.54
N GLU A 191 -16.36 -10.39 -5.63
CA GLU A 191 -17.79 -10.18 -5.87
C GLU A 191 -18.42 -9.34 -4.76
N GLU A 192 -19.39 -8.50 -5.13
CA GLU A 192 -20.11 -7.67 -4.16
C GLU A 192 -20.73 -8.56 -3.06
N PRO A 193 -20.46 -8.28 -1.77
CA PRO A 193 -21.00 -9.06 -0.68
C PRO A 193 -22.53 -9.06 -0.68
N ARG A 194 -23.14 -10.23 -0.54
CA ARG A 194 -24.60 -10.38 -0.41
C ARG A 194 -25.10 -9.75 0.89
N SER A 195 -24.27 -9.79 1.94
CA SER A 195 -24.51 -9.11 3.20
C SER A 195 -23.27 -8.36 3.65
N TRP A 196 -23.42 -7.10 4.04
CA TRP A 196 -22.31 -6.32 4.60
C TRP A 196 -22.12 -6.59 6.09
N THR A 197 -22.05 -7.87 6.47
CA THR A 197 -21.84 -8.27 7.87
C THR A 197 -20.42 -8.79 8.07
N THR A 198 -19.90 -8.69 9.30
CA THR A 198 -18.59 -9.24 9.67
C THR A 198 -18.53 -10.76 9.58
N GLY A 199 -19.65 -11.44 9.38
CA GLY A 199 -19.72 -12.87 9.10
C GLY A 199 -19.42 -13.22 7.64
N ASP A 200 -19.62 -12.28 6.71
CA ASP A 200 -19.46 -12.48 5.27
C ASP A 200 -17.98 -12.54 4.88
N TRP A 201 -17.63 -13.58 4.11
CA TRP A 201 -16.25 -13.82 3.69
C TRP A 201 -15.71 -12.74 2.75
N SER A 202 -16.53 -12.25 1.82
CA SER A 202 -16.14 -11.22 0.86
C SER A 202 -15.84 -9.89 1.57
N VAL A 203 -16.57 -9.58 2.64
CA VAL A 203 -16.32 -8.39 3.48
C VAL A 203 -14.97 -8.49 4.18
N LYS A 204 -14.64 -9.66 4.75
CA LYS A 204 -13.34 -9.89 5.41
C LYS A 204 -12.17 -9.79 4.44
N GLN A 205 -12.32 -10.39 3.25
CA GLN A 205 -11.28 -10.33 2.21
C GLN A 205 -11.05 -8.90 1.74
N LEU A 206 -12.14 -8.16 1.48
CA LEU A 206 -12.04 -6.78 1.02
C LEU A 206 -11.38 -5.90 2.09
N TYR A 207 -11.74 -6.06 3.36
CA TYR A 207 -11.06 -5.38 4.48
C TYR A 207 -9.55 -5.69 4.51
N LEU A 208 -9.20 -6.97 4.43
CA LEU A 208 -7.80 -7.39 4.49
C LEU A 208 -6.98 -6.77 3.35
N TYR A 209 -7.52 -6.79 2.12
CA TYR A 209 -6.86 -6.16 0.98
C TYR A 209 -6.82 -4.64 1.09
N THR A 210 -7.88 -4.00 1.61
CA THR A 210 -7.88 -2.55 1.79
C THR A 210 -6.84 -2.10 2.82
N ALA A 211 -6.71 -2.82 3.93
CA ALA A 211 -5.68 -2.60 4.92
C ALA A 211 -4.28 -2.87 4.33
N GLY A 212 -4.13 -3.97 3.59
CA GLY A 212 -2.88 -4.32 2.92
C GLY A 212 -2.40 -3.24 1.93
N LEU A 213 -3.32 -2.69 1.12
CA LEU A 213 -3.00 -1.60 0.19
C LEU A 213 -2.64 -0.31 0.93
N HIS A 214 -3.42 0.07 1.95
CA HIS A 214 -3.13 1.24 2.77
C HIS A 214 -1.69 1.18 3.34
N TYR A 215 -1.34 0.09 4.03
CA TYR A 215 0.01 -0.04 4.60
C TYR A 215 1.09 -0.20 3.53
N SER A 216 0.77 -0.74 2.35
CA SER A 216 1.70 -0.76 1.22
C SER A 216 1.99 0.65 0.71
N PHE A 217 0.98 1.53 0.65
CA PHE A 217 1.17 2.93 0.26
C PHE A 217 1.96 3.72 1.32
N GLU A 218 1.67 3.50 2.60
CA GLU A 218 2.46 4.11 3.69
C GLU A 218 3.92 3.62 3.68
N PHE A 219 4.16 2.32 3.48
CA PHE A 219 5.51 1.80 3.27
C PHE A 219 6.20 2.51 2.10
N LEU A 220 5.50 2.64 0.98
CA LEU A 220 6.01 3.27 -0.24
C LEU A 220 6.39 4.74 0.00
N LYS A 221 5.54 5.48 0.71
CA LYS A 221 5.79 6.86 1.12
C LYS A 221 7.02 6.98 2.01
N ILE A 222 7.17 6.12 3.03
CA ILE A 222 8.33 6.13 3.93
C ILE A 222 9.63 5.90 3.15
N ILE A 223 9.71 4.85 2.34
CA ILE A 223 10.95 4.55 1.61
C ILE A 223 11.29 5.60 0.55
N SER A 224 10.26 6.24 -0.02
CA SER A 224 10.43 7.35 -0.97
C SER A 224 10.95 8.59 -0.28
N HIS A 225 10.54 8.85 0.97
CA HIS A 225 10.96 10.04 1.70
C HIS A 225 12.35 9.88 2.34
N GLN A 226 12.64 8.70 2.89
CA GLN A 226 13.87 8.45 3.66
C GLN A 226 15.08 8.06 2.80
N ASP A 227 14.90 7.59 1.55
CA ASP A 227 16.00 7.15 0.68
C ASP A 227 15.83 7.61 -0.77
N VAL A 228 16.76 8.46 -1.23
CA VAL A 228 16.76 9.05 -2.57
C VAL A 228 16.90 7.99 -3.68
N SER A 229 17.63 6.91 -3.43
CA SER A 229 17.80 5.83 -4.41
C SER A 229 16.50 5.03 -4.55
N CYS A 230 15.80 4.76 -3.45
CA CYS A 230 14.46 4.18 -3.45
C CYS A 230 13.47 5.10 -4.18
N HIS A 231 13.48 6.40 -3.90
CA HIS A 231 12.64 7.37 -4.60
C HIS A 231 12.84 7.33 -6.11
N ALA A 232 14.08 7.52 -6.58
CA ALA A 232 14.40 7.51 -8.00
C ALA A 232 14.01 6.19 -8.68
N GLN A 233 14.28 5.06 -8.03
CA GLN A 233 13.89 3.74 -8.54
C GLN A 233 12.36 3.56 -8.58
N LEU A 234 11.61 4.07 -7.59
CA LEU A 234 10.14 4.01 -7.57
C LEU A 234 9.55 4.77 -8.75
N ILE A 235 9.97 6.03 -8.94
CA ILE A 235 9.51 6.87 -10.06
C ILE A 235 9.84 6.21 -11.40
N HIS A 236 11.08 5.71 -11.55
CA HIS A 236 11.51 5.02 -12.76
C HIS A 236 10.68 3.77 -13.07
N GLN A 237 10.22 3.05 -12.04
CA GLN A 237 9.38 1.85 -12.18
C GLN A 237 7.87 2.13 -12.23
N GLY A 238 7.47 3.40 -12.34
CA GLY A 238 6.08 3.79 -12.49
C GLY A 238 5.25 3.58 -11.22
N SER A 239 5.81 3.89 -10.05
CA SER A 239 5.09 3.84 -8.77
C SER A 239 3.84 4.71 -8.77
N ILE A 240 3.92 5.94 -9.31
CA ILE A 240 2.78 6.87 -9.42
C ILE A 240 1.64 6.21 -10.19
N ARG A 241 1.92 5.72 -11.41
CA ARG A 241 0.93 5.00 -12.21
C ARG A 241 0.35 3.79 -11.47
N THR A 242 1.21 3.00 -10.81
CA THR A 242 0.78 1.82 -10.07
C THR A 242 -0.21 2.17 -8.93
N VAL A 243 0.03 3.27 -8.22
CA VAL A 243 -0.86 3.73 -7.14
C VAL A 243 -2.16 4.31 -7.70
N VAL A 244 -2.11 5.10 -8.78
CA VAL A 244 -3.32 5.63 -9.43
C VAL A 244 -4.19 4.50 -10.00
N ASP A 245 -3.59 3.52 -10.68
CA ASP A 245 -4.29 2.35 -11.20
C ASP A 245 -4.93 1.53 -10.07
N ALA A 246 -4.28 1.44 -8.90
CA ALA A 246 -4.81 0.78 -7.73
C ALA A 246 -6.02 1.52 -7.14
N ILE A 247 -5.94 2.84 -7.01
CA ILE A 247 -7.06 3.68 -6.57
C ILE A 247 -8.23 3.54 -7.53
N ALA A 248 -8.00 3.65 -8.83
CA ALA A 248 -9.03 3.56 -9.86
C ALA A 248 -9.81 2.23 -9.81
N GLN A 249 -9.11 1.12 -9.59
CA GLN A 249 -9.71 -0.20 -9.47
C GLN A 249 -10.45 -0.43 -8.15
N MET A 250 -9.99 0.16 -7.05
CA MET A 250 -10.61 0.01 -5.73
C MET A 250 -11.81 0.93 -5.51
N LEU A 251 -11.84 2.09 -6.19
CA LEU A 251 -12.85 3.12 -5.98
C LEU A 251 -14.31 2.63 -6.12
N PRO A 252 -14.68 1.78 -7.11
CA PRO A 252 -16.04 1.24 -7.19
C PRO A 252 -16.46 0.47 -5.92
N ASN A 253 -15.57 -0.36 -5.38
CA ASN A 253 -15.85 -1.15 -4.16
C ASN A 253 -16.03 -0.26 -2.92
N ILE A 254 -15.38 0.89 -2.88
CA ILE A 254 -15.54 1.90 -1.82
C ILE A 254 -16.88 2.63 -1.98
N LEU A 255 -17.23 3.02 -3.21
CA LEU A 255 -18.46 3.75 -3.52
C LEU A 255 -19.74 2.95 -3.29
N VAL A 256 -19.74 1.64 -3.54
CA VAL A 256 -20.90 0.77 -3.27
C VAL A 256 -21.34 0.85 -1.81
N GLN A 257 -20.39 0.92 -0.87
CA GLN A 257 -20.70 1.06 0.56
C GLN A 257 -21.10 2.46 0.96
N ALA A 258 -20.42 3.47 0.40
CA ALA A 258 -20.77 4.88 0.61
C ALA A 258 -22.26 5.12 0.30
N ASN A 259 -22.75 4.54 -0.78
CA ASN A 259 -24.16 4.64 -1.20
C ASN A 259 -25.13 3.93 -0.27
N LYS A 260 -24.69 2.90 0.47
CA LYS A 260 -25.54 2.14 1.38
C LYS A 260 -25.51 2.67 2.83
N GLU A 261 -24.69 3.68 3.13
CA GLU A 261 -24.49 4.25 4.48
C GLU A 261 -24.14 3.20 5.55
N LEU A 262 -23.53 2.08 5.14
CA LEU A 262 -23.23 0.96 6.02
C LEU A 262 -21.88 1.18 6.70
N ASP A 263 -21.88 1.87 7.83
CA ASP A 263 -20.70 2.01 8.68
C ASP A 263 -20.72 0.95 9.80
N PHE A 264 -20.41 -0.30 9.41
CA PHE A 264 -20.19 -1.37 10.38
C PHE A 264 -18.72 -1.36 10.77
N ASP A 265 -18.42 -0.77 11.94
CA ASP A 265 -17.11 -0.73 12.60
C ASP A 265 -16.08 0.25 11.95
N PRO A 266 -15.44 1.16 12.71
CA PRO A 266 -14.41 2.08 12.19
C PRO A 266 -13.26 1.40 11.44
N GLN A 267 -12.94 0.14 11.77
CA GLN A 267 -11.88 -0.62 11.12
C GLN A 267 -12.37 -1.35 9.86
N LEU A 268 -13.58 -1.90 9.86
CA LEU A 268 -14.12 -2.74 8.77
C LEU A 268 -15.03 -1.98 7.78
N GLY A 269 -15.49 -0.80 8.19
CA GLY A 269 -16.44 0.07 7.52
C GLY A 269 -15.80 0.99 6.47
N LEU A 270 -16.56 2.00 6.06
CA LEU A 270 -16.18 2.90 4.97
C LEU A 270 -14.88 3.66 5.27
N VAL A 271 -14.70 4.05 6.53
CA VAL A 271 -13.52 4.75 7.08
C VAL A 271 -12.22 4.00 6.75
N GLY A 272 -12.11 2.73 7.14
CA GLY A 272 -10.92 1.91 6.90
C GLY A 272 -10.58 1.73 5.41
N ARG A 273 -11.59 1.79 4.53
CA ARG A 273 -11.38 1.66 3.08
C ARG A 273 -11.04 2.99 2.42
N GLN A 274 -11.55 4.10 2.95
CA GLN A 274 -11.16 5.45 2.54
C GLN A 274 -9.68 5.73 2.82
N ASN A 275 -9.06 5.04 3.78
CA ASN A 275 -7.62 5.12 4.03
C ASN A 275 -6.76 4.78 2.81
N ILE A 276 -7.25 3.93 1.88
CA ILE A 276 -6.55 3.68 0.61
C ILE A 276 -6.47 4.95 -0.23
N LEU A 277 -7.59 5.66 -0.39
CA LEU A 277 -7.67 6.90 -1.16
C LEU A 277 -6.73 7.93 -0.55
N TRP A 278 -6.82 8.08 0.78
CA TRP A 278 -5.97 8.97 1.55
C TRP A 278 -4.48 8.73 1.36
N SER A 279 -4.01 7.53 1.70
CA SER A 279 -2.60 7.16 1.66
C SER A 279 -2.07 7.15 0.23
N GLY A 280 -2.89 6.74 -0.74
CA GLY A 280 -2.55 6.73 -2.15
C GLY A 280 -2.37 8.14 -2.72
N TYR A 281 -3.32 9.05 -2.51
CA TYR A 281 -3.19 10.44 -2.95
C TYR A 281 -2.05 11.17 -2.24
N SER A 282 -1.89 10.94 -0.93
CA SER A 282 -0.78 11.48 -0.15
C SER A 282 0.58 11.03 -0.68
N TYR A 283 0.70 9.75 -1.06
CA TYR A 283 1.93 9.25 -1.69
C TYR A 283 2.19 9.96 -3.02
N VAL A 284 1.19 10.05 -3.91
CA VAL A 284 1.36 10.70 -5.22
C VAL A 284 1.77 12.17 -5.06
N ALA A 285 1.18 12.88 -4.10
CA ALA A 285 1.56 14.26 -3.79
C ALA A 285 3.02 14.37 -3.31
N SER A 286 3.44 13.51 -2.37
CA SER A 286 4.84 13.47 -1.92
C SER A 286 5.79 13.14 -3.07
N ALA A 287 5.45 12.13 -3.87
CA ALA A 287 6.27 11.70 -5.00
C ALA A 287 6.47 12.81 -6.04
N ILE A 288 5.47 13.64 -6.31
CA ILE A 288 5.59 14.78 -7.22
C ILE A 288 6.45 15.89 -6.63
N ARG A 289 6.33 16.16 -5.32
CA ARG A 289 7.11 17.21 -4.64
C ARG A 289 8.59 16.90 -4.53
N ASP A 290 8.88 15.65 -4.21
CA ASP A 290 10.23 15.20 -3.91
C ASP A 290 10.99 14.80 -5.20
N ALA A 291 10.34 14.85 -6.37
CA ALA A 291 10.93 14.48 -7.65
C ALA A 291 11.74 15.62 -8.29
N ASP A 292 12.92 15.26 -8.81
CA ASP A 292 13.75 16.15 -9.64
C ASP A 292 13.02 16.62 -10.92
N ASP A 293 12.18 15.76 -11.50
CA ASP A 293 11.33 16.06 -12.65
C ASP A 293 9.85 15.92 -12.29
N GLY A 294 9.33 16.92 -11.57
CA GLY A 294 7.92 17.01 -11.20
C GLY A 294 6.97 17.04 -12.41
N VAL A 295 7.39 17.63 -13.54
CA VAL A 295 6.58 17.69 -14.78
C VAL A 295 6.29 16.29 -15.32
N THR A 296 7.33 15.44 -15.41
CA THR A 296 7.15 14.05 -15.83
C THR A 296 6.28 13.27 -14.84
N CYS A 297 6.47 13.46 -13.52
CA CYS A 297 5.65 12.80 -12.50
C CYS A 297 4.17 13.18 -12.60
N VAL A 298 3.87 14.46 -12.79
CA VAL A 298 2.51 14.98 -13.01
C VAL A 298 1.90 14.39 -14.30
N CYS A 299 2.67 14.36 -15.39
CA CYS A 299 2.21 13.71 -16.63
C CYS A 299 1.92 12.22 -16.41
N GLN A 300 2.73 11.50 -15.62
CA GLN A 300 2.45 10.09 -15.29
C GLN A 300 1.13 9.95 -14.53
N ALA A 301 0.88 10.80 -13.53
CA ALA A 301 -0.35 10.79 -12.75
C ALA A 301 -1.59 11.09 -13.62
N ILE A 302 -1.51 12.11 -14.47
CA ILE A 302 -2.61 12.50 -15.39
C ILE A 302 -2.89 11.40 -16.41
N ASN A 303 -1.86 10.85 -17.05
CA ASN A 303 -2.02 9.76 -18.01
C ASN A 303 -2.52 8.47 -17.36
N ALA A 304 -2.31 8.29 -16.05
CA ALA A 304 -2.89 7.18 -15.28
C ALA A 304 -4.34 7.46 -14.83
N GLY A 305 -4.89 8.66 -15.08
CA GLY A 305 -6.28 9.00 -14.78
C GLY A 305 -6.52 9.60 -13.40
N ILE A 306 -5.52 10.22 -12.76
CA ILE A 306 -5.66 10.79 -11.40
C ILE A 306 -6.84 11.78 -11.27
N LEU A 307 -7.07 12.61 -12.30
CA LEU A 307 -8.17 13.57 -12.29
C LEU A 307 -9.53 12.86 -12.33
N GLN A 308 -9.64 11.75 -13.07
CA GLN A 308 -10.86 10.95 -13.14
C GLN A 308 -11.14 10.21 -11.82
N THR A 309 -10.09 9.76 -11.12
CA THR A 309 -10.26 9.12 -9.81
C THR A 309 -10.70 10.13 -8.75
N LEU A 310 -10.15 11.34 -8.76
CA LEU A 310 -10.55 12.44 -7.87
C LEU A 310 -11.98 12.90 -8.17
N GLU A 311 -12.33 13.00 -9.46
CA GLU A 311 -13.66 13.34 -9.93
C GLU A 311 -14.71 12.33 -9.46
N LYS A 312 -14.47 11.03 -9.62
CA LYS A 312 -15.36 9.98 -9.11
C LYS A 312 -15.38 9.93 -7.58
N GLY A 313 -14.30 10.34 -6.94
CA GLY A 313 -14.15 10.39 -5.49
C GLY A 313 -15.06 11.40 -4.78
N VAL A 314 -15.57 12.43 -5.46
CA VAL A 314 -16.46 13.45 -4.84
C VAL A 314 -17.78 12.89 -4.30
N ILE A 315 -18.15 11.68 -4.74
CA ILE A 315 -19.36 10.96 -4.33
C ILE A 315 -19.11 10.21 -3.00
N CYS A 316 -17.85 9.94 -2.63
CA CYS A 316 -17.54 9.43 -1.30
C CYS A 316 -17.91 10.49 -0.25
N PRO A 317 -18.61 10.13 0.84
CA PRO A 317 -18.82 11.05 1.94
C PRO A 317 -17.47 11.41 2.57
N PRO A 318 -17.35 12.62 3.15
CA PRO A 318 -16.12 13.02 3.82
C PRO A 318 -15.82 12.06 4.97
N HIS A 319 -14.53 11.84 5.26
CA HIS A 319 -14.12 11.04 6.41
C HIS A 319 -14.58 11.71 7.72
N ILE A 320 -15.58 11.13 8.42
CA ILE A 320 -16.27 11.77 9.57
C ILE A 320 -15.52 11.58 10.91
N ASN A 321 -14.63 10.59 11.04
CA ASN A 321 -13.88 10.39 12.29
C ASN A 321 -12.67 11.35 12.38
N ARG A 322 -12.89 12.43 13.13
CA ARG A 322 -12.11 13.68 13.21
C ARG A 322 -11.18 13.81 14.43
N CYS A 323 -10.97 12.76 15.22
CA CYS A 323 -10.18 12.91 16.46
C CYS A 323 -8.66 12.91 16.24
N ASP A 324 -8.15 12.17 15.25
CA ASP A 324 -6.70 11.94 15.10
C ASP A 324 -6.08 12.44 13.78
N HIS A 325 -6.86 13.09 12.91
CA HIS A 325 -6.37 13.61 11.63
C HIS A 325 -6.25 15.14 11.61
N PRO A 326 -5.18 15.70 11.02
CA PRO A 326 -4.99 17.15 10.94
C PRO A 326 -6.13 17.83 10.17
N SER A 327 -6.34 19.11 10.46
CA SER A 327 -7.36 19.95 9.80
C SER A 327 -7.37 19.78 8.28
N ARG A 328 -8.58 19.73 7.70
CA ARG A 328 -8.89 19.41 6.30
C ARG A 328 -8.04 20.08 5.20
N GLY A 329 -7.39 21.21 5.51
CA GLY A 329 -6.47 21.90 4.59
C GLY A 329 -5.15 21.17 4.31
N ARG A 330 -4.85 20.06 5.00
CA ARG A 330 -3.69 19.19 4.75
C ARG A 330 -4.10 17.81 4.25
N LEU A 331 -5.20 17.73 3.49
CA LEU A 331 -5.71 16.46 3.01
C LEU A 331 -5.09 16.04 1.68
N GLY A 332 -4.52 14.83 1.59
CA GLY A 332 -3.77 14.33 0.43
C GLY A 332 -4.48 14.40 -0.92
N ASP A 333 -5.81 14.41 -0.99
CA ASP A 333 -6.58 14.60 -2.23
C ASP A 333 -6.71 16.08 -2.65
N ILE A 334 -7.15 16.95 -1.74
CA ILE A 334 -7.26 18.40 -1.96
C ILE A 334 -5.87 19.01 -2.18
N GLU A 335 -4.90 18.58 -1.38
CA GLU A 335 -3.49 18.94 -1.48
C GLU A 335 -2.91 18.52 -2.82
N LEU A 336 -3.20 17.30 -3.29
CA LEU A 336 -2.80 16.84 -4.61
C LEU A 336 -3.43 17.67 -5.71
N LEU A 337 -4.73 18.00 -5.63
CA LEU A 337 -5.41 18.85 -6.60
C LEU A 337 -4.72 20.21 -6.76
N PHE A 338 -4.45 20.90 -5.64
CA PHE A 338 -3.76 22.18 -5.69
C PHE A 338 -2.32 22.03 -6.17
N LEU A 339 -1.62 20.97 -5.78
CA LEU A 339 -0.28 20.67 -6.29
C LEU A 339 -0.29 20.50 -7.81
N LEU A 340 -1.21 19.69 -8.35
CA LEU A 340 -1.34 19.46 -9.80
C LEU A 340 -1.55 20.77 -10.56
N ALA A 341 -2.39 21.66 -10.04
CA ALA A 341 -2.69 22.94 -10.66
C ALA A 341 -1.45 23.83 -10.85
N THR A 342 -0.46 23.75 -9.95
CA THR A 342 0.81 24.50 -10.10
C THR A 342 1.60 24.11 -11.34
N PHE A 343 1.35 22.93 -11.93
CA PHE A 343 2.02 22.43 -13.12
C PHE A 343 1.25 22.67 -14.43
N PHE A 344 0.06 23.29 -14.38
CA PHE A 344 -0.71 23.57 -15.60
C PHE A 344 -0.08 24.68 -16.45
N MET A 345 0.93 25.37 -15.91
CA MET A 345 1.81 26.25 -16.68
C MET A 345 2.79 25.52 -17.61
N TYR A 346 2.82 24.18 -17.65
CA TYR A 346 3.69 23.43 -18.55
C TYR A 346 2.91 22.82 -19.72
N ASP A 347 3.35 23.07 -20.95
CA ASP A 347 2.67 22.62 -22.17
C ASP A 347 2.49 21.09 -22.21
N ARG A 348 3.53 20.37 -21.79
CA ARG A 348 3.49 18.90 -21.73
C ARG A 348 2.40 18.38 -20.80
N VAL A 349 2.15 19.08 -19.69
CA VAL A 349 1.11 18.74 -18.71
C VAL A 349 -0.26 19.02 -19.32
N VAL A 350 -0.47 20.21 -19.89
CA VAL A 350 -1.72 20.59 -20.55
C VAL A 350 -2.06 19.63 -21.68
N LYS A 351 -1.09 19.24 -22.52
CA LYS A 351 -1.28 18.21 -23.57
C LYS A 351 -1.69 16.86 -22.99
N SER A 352 -1.13 16.46 -21.85
CA SER A 352 -1.52 15.23 -21.16
C SER A 352 -2.96 15.30 -20.66
N ILE A 353 -3.37 16.45 -20.12
CA ILE A 353 -4.76 16.67 -19.67
C ILE A 353 -5.72 16.68 -20.85
N GLY A 354 -5.42 17.41 -21.93
CA GLY A 354 -6.24 17.51 -23.12
C GLY A 354 -6.60 16.15 -23.73
N ARG A 355 -5.68 15.18 -23.71
CA ARG A 355 -5.95 13.80 -24.17
C ARG A 355 -7.00 13.06 -23.34
N HIS A 356 -7.14 13.43 -22.06
CA HIS A 356 -8.04 12.76 -21.11
C HIS A 356 -9.25 13.62 -20.73
N TRP A 357 -9.36 14.83 -21.30
CA TRP A 357 -10.33 15.85 -20.92
C TRP A 357 -11.79 15.44 -21.16
N SER A 358 -12.06 14.77 -22.28
CA SER A 358 -13.39 14.26 -22.63
C SER A 358 -13.93 13.27 -21.60
N HIS A 359 -13.05 12.49 -20.95
CA HIS A 359 -13.43 11.57 -19.89
C HIS A 359 -13.75 12.30 -18.57
N ILE A 360 -13.08 13.42 -18.30
CA ILE A 360 -13.26 14.25 -17.11
C ILE A 360 -14.58 15.07 -17.18
N GLN A 361 -15.03 15.41 -18.40
CA GLN A 361 -16.27 16.16 -18.62
C GLN A 361 -17.53 15.28 -18.73
N SER A 362 -17.39 13.95 -18.61
CA SER A 362 -18.47 13.01 -18.98
C SER A 362 -19.74 13.06 -18.09
N VAL A 363 -19.71 13.76 -16.96
CA VAL A 363 -20.88 13.94 -16.08
C VAL A 363 -21.15 15.44 -15.83
N PRO A 364 -22.31 16.02 -16.20
CA PRO A 364 -22.63 17.42 -15.89
C PRO A 364 -22.61 17.67 -14.37
N THR A 365 -21.96 18.75 -13.92
CA THR A 365 -21.79 19.12 -12.50
C THR A 365 -23.13 19.19 -11.76
N GLU A 366 -24.19 19.63 -12.45
CA GLU A 366 -25.57 19.75 -11.94
C GLU A 366 -26.26 18.41 -11.65
N LYS A 367 -25.75 17.29 -12.18
CA LYS A 367 -26.27 15.93 -11.94
C LYS A 367 -25.38 15.09 -11.03
N ARG A 368 -24.28 15.65 -10.50
CA ARG A 368 -23.35 14.92 -9.64
C ARG A 368 -23.85 14.95 -8.20
N GLU A 369 -23.99 13.78 -7.59
CA GLU A 369 -24.19 13.66 -6.14
C GLU A 369 -22.87 13.96 -5.43
N ILE A 370 -22.62 15.23 -5.12
CA ILE A 370 -21.42 15.66 -4.39
C ILE A 370 -21.67 15.48 -2.90
N ARG A 371 -21.14 14.40 -2.34
CA ARG A 371 -21.18 14.14 -0.88
C ARG A 371 -20.00 14.80 -0.17
N ASP A 372 -18.86 14.93 -0.84
CA ASP A 372 -17.74 15.74 -0.38
C ASP A 372 -17.73 17.13 -1.03
N LYS A 373 -18.35 18.11 -0.35
CA LYS A 373 -18.38 19.51 -0.80
C LYS A 373 -17.00 20.17 -0.89
N GLY A 374 -16.05 19.78 -0.02
CA GLY A 374 -14.73 20.40 0.02
C GLY A 374 -13.88 19.97 -1.18
N LEU A 375 -13.88 18.68 -1.46
CA LEU A 375 -13.23 18.11 -2.64
C LEU A 375 -13.90 18.60 -3.93
N GLY A 376 -15.24 18.71 -3.94
CA GLY A 376 -16.00 19.24 -5.08
C GLY A 376 -15.58 20.66 -5.47
N VAL A 377 -15.48 21.58 -4.50
CA VAL A 377 -15.03 22.96 -4.75
C VAL A 377 -13.57 23.01 -5.22
N ALA A 378 -12.68 22.25 -4.58
CA ALA A 378 -11.27 22.21 -4.98
C ALA A 378 -11.11 21.68 -6.42
N LEU A 379 -11.86 20.63 -6.77
CA LEU A 379 -11.86 20.06 -8.10
C LEU A 379 -12.37 21.07 -9.13
N GLU A 380 -13.47 21.76 -8.85
CA GLU A 380 -14.03 22.78 -9.75
C GLU A 380 -13.02 23.90 -10.04
N LEU A 381 -12.34 24.41 -9.00
CA LEU A 381 -11.29 25.43 -9.17
C LEU A 381 -10.13 24.94 -10.05
N VAL A 382 -9.70 23.70 -9.86
CA VAL A 382 -8.63 23.08 -10.67
C VAL A 382 -9.08 22.85 -12.11
N LEU A 383 -10.34 22.43 -12.33
CA LEU A 383 -10.89 22.25 -13.67
C LEU A 383 -11.04 23.57 -14.42
N ILE A 384 -11.51 24.65 -13.76
CA ILE A 384 -11.54 26.00 -14.35
C ILE A 384 -10.12 26.44 -14.73
N SER A 385 -9.16 26.30 -13.81
CA SER A 385 -7.76 26.64 -14.08
C SER A 385 -7.17 25.84 -15.25
N THR A 386 -7.64 24.60 -15.45
CA THR A 386 -7.24 23.76 -16.58
C THR A 386 -7.79 24.29 -17.90
N ILE A 387 -9.08 24.67 -17.93
CA ILE A 387 -9.74 25.25 -19.11
C ILE A 387 -9.01 26.53 -19.50
N ASP A 388 -8.77 27.42 -18.54
CA ASP A 388 -8.01 28.66 -18.78
C ASP A 388 -6.62 28.36 -19.35
N ALA A 389 -5.90 27.38 -18.79
CA ALA A 389 -4.58 27.00 -19.28
C ALA A 389 -4.61 26.40 -20.70
N MET A 390 -5.67 25.69 -21.07
CA MET A 390 -5.89 25.15 -22.41
C MET A 390 -6.23 26.25 -23.42
N ASP A 391 -7.11 27.18 -23.04
CA ASP A 391 -7.62 28.24 -23.92
C ASP A 391 -6.56 29.31 -24.21
N HIS A 392 -5.78 29.72 -23.19
CA HIS A 392 -4.75 30.76 -23.33
C HIS A 392 -3.50 30.31 -24.12
N ARG A 393 -3.39 29.02 -24.46
CA ARG A 393 -2.27 28.46 -25.26
C ARG A 393 -2.62 28.16 -26.71
N SER A 394 -3.83 28.54 -27.14
CA SER A 394 -4.18 28.67 -28.56
C SER A 394 -3.49 29.86 -29.24
N VAL A 395 -2.83 30.72 -28.45
CA VAL A 395 -1.90 31.76 -28.90
C VAL A 395 -0.48 31.19 -28.82
N GLU A 396 0.28 31.32 -29.91
CA GLU A 396 1.62 30.75 -30.16
C GLU A 396 2.54 30.55 -28.94
N PRO A 397 3.41 29.53 -28.94
CA PRO A 397 4.27 29.25 -27.81
C PRO A 397 5.25 30.40 -27.65
N ILE A 398 4.99 31.28 -26.69
CA ILE A 398 6.06 32.09 -26.13
C ILE A 398 7.03 31.07 -25.57
N ASN A 399 8.27 31.08 -26.08
CA ASN A 399 9.41 30.28 -25.64
C ASN A 399 9.74 30.53 -24.15
N PHE A 400 8.82 30.19 -23.26
CA PHE A 400 9.03 30.18 -21.82
C PHE A 400 9.48 28.78 -21.45
N HIS A 401 10.81 28.67 -21.40
CA HIS A 401 11.59 27.54 -20.93
C HIS A 401 11.57 26.32 -21.84
N GLU A 402 12.40 26.37 -22.90
CA GLU A 402 13.22 25.21 -23.22
C GLU A 402 13.94 24.80 -21.93
N TYR A 403 13.46 23.72 -21.31
CA TYR A 403 14.16 23.04 -20.24
C TYR A 403 15.57 22.71 -20.77
N ARG A 404 16.57 23.48 -20.34
CA ARG A 404 17.94 23.00 -20.31
C ARG A 404 17.99 21.89 -19.26
N CYS A 405 17.58 20.70 -19.64
CA CYS A 405 18.19 19.49 -19.11
C CYS A 405 19.60 19.40 -19.70
N SER A 406 20.55 20.12 -19.11
CA SER A 406 22.00 19.90 -19.25
C SER A 406 22.78 20.80 -18.28
N GLY A 407 23.44 20.16 -17.30
CA GLY A 407 24.21 20.81 -16.24
C GLY A 407 25.65 21.20 -16.59
N SER A 408 26.45 21.51 -15.58
CA SER A 408 27.93 21.36 -15.48
C SER A 408 28.40 21.95 -14.13
N GLY A 409 29.38 21.39 -13.42
CA GLY A 409 30.24 20.26 -13.77
C GLY A 409 31.23 19.85 -12.67
N VAL A 410 31.88 18.72 -12.95
CA VAL A 410 33.31 18.43 -12.75
C VAL A 410 33.99 19.09 -11.53
N ARG A 411 34.18 18.29 -10.47
CA ARG A 411 35.49 17.80 -10.05
C ARG A 411 35.36 16.54 -9.22
#